data_AF-A0A316HIE9-F1
#
_entry.id   AF-A0A316HIE9-F1
#
_cell.length_a   1.000
_cell.length_b   1.000
_cell.length_c   1.000
_cell.angle_alpha   90.00
_cell.angle_beta   90.00
_cell.angle_gamma   90.00
#
_symmetry.space_group_name_H-M   'P 1'
#
loop_
_entity.id
_entity.type
_entity.pdbx_description
1 polymer ?
#
loop_
_entity_poly.entity_id
_entity_poly.type
_entity_poly.pdbx_seq_one_letter_code
_entity_poly.pdbx_strand_id
1 'polypeptide(L)'
;MFRKLCVAAGMAAFTLLCTQVKAQQPDLKILRKQMVVAVEKSQTTDSLYKSLYSLKEKNGITNGFIAALLALKAKHAWNPYSKLKYIKNSEKLFRQAVAADPHNIELRFMRFSIEHSAPSFLGFNKELVADSEDIIAQLDKKNFGTADKDMAIAIIKYLIHSKRCTPAQNEVLNKHLAELT
;
A
#
# COMPACT_ATOMS: atom_id res chain seq x y z
N MET A 1 -62.76 -27.11 18.74
CA MET A 1 -62.79 -27.28 17.27
C MET A 1 -62.25 -25.99 16.65
N PHE A 2 -61.30 -26.11 15.73
CA PHE A 2 -60.46 -25.06 15.13
C PHE A 2 -61.20 -23.86 14.50
N ARG A 3 -60.73 -22.62 14.76
CA ARG A 3 -60.05 -21.68 13.80
C ARG A 3 -60.14 -20.21 14.24
N LYS A 4 -58.95 -19.56 14.21
CA LYS A 4 -58.58 -18.19 13.76
C LYS A 4 -59.60 -17.04 14.00
N LEU A 5 -59.22 -15.85 14.47
CA LEU A 5 -58.33 -14.94 13.76
C LEU A 5 -58.09 -13.66 14.62
N CYS A 6 -56.84 -13.19 14.64
CA CYS A 6 -56.37 -11.81 14.89
C CYS A 6 -56.85 -11.01 16.11
N VAL A 7 -55.95 -10.80 17.09
CA VAL A 7 -55.85 -9.52 17.82
C VAL A 7 -54.37 -9.16 17.99
N ALA A 8 -54.05 -7.92 17.64
CA ALA A 8 -52.75 -7.29 17.73
C ALA A 8 -52.22 -7.22 19.17
N ALA A 9 -50.92 -7.46 19.34
CA ALA A 9 -50.19 -7.03 20.52
C ALA A 9 -48.83 -6.49 20.07
N GLY A 10 -48.58 -5.22 20.38
CA GLY A 10 -47.38 -4.50 20.00
C GLY A 10 -46.12 -5.15 20.54
N MET A 11 -45.20 -5.47 19.63
CA MET A 11 -43.78 -5.56 19.95
C MET A 11 -43.16 -4.27 19.44
N ALA A 12 -42.81 -3.37 20.37
CA ALA A 12 -41.90 -2.29 20.08
C ALA A 12 -40.56 -2.91 19.65
N ALA A 13 -40.37 -3.06 18.33
CA ALA A 13 -39.11 -3.46 17.75
C ALA A 13 -38.13 -2.32 18.02
N PHE A 14 -37.33 -2.47 19.09
CA PHE A 14 -36.16 -1.65 19.35
C PHE A 14 -35.15 -1.97 18.24
N THR A 15 -35.32 -1.35 17.08
CA THR A 15 -34.36 -1.42 15.99
C THR A 15 -33.09 -0.75 16.48
N LEU A 16 -32.18 -1.58 16.99
CA LEU A 16 -30.81 -1.22 17.26
C LEU A 16 -30.20 -0.77 15.93
N LEU A 17 -30.25 0.53 15.64
CA LEU A 17 -29.45 1.13 14.58
C LEU A 17 -28.00 0.99 15.05
N CYS A 18 -27.36 -0.12 14.69
CA CYS A 18 -25.91 -0.24 14.73
C CYS A 18 -25.35 0.80 13.76
N THR A 19 -25.08 2.00 14.25
CA THR A 19 -24.24 2.95 13.54
C THR A 19 -22.86 2.32 13.45
N GLN A 20 -22.51 1.88 12.25
CA GLN A 20 -21.14 1.43 12.00
C GLN A 20 -20.24 2.65 12.13
N VAL A 21 -19.53 2.75 13.25
CA VAL A 21 -18.42 3.68 13.42
C VAL A 21 -17.35 3.22 12.43
N LYS A 22 -17.36 3.79 11.22
CA LYS A 22 -16.28 3.58 10.25
C LYS A 22 -15.00 4.14 10.87
N ALA A 23 -14.02 3.26 11.09
CA ALA A 23 -12.73 3.68 11.59
C ALA A 23 -12.10 4.67 10.60
N GLN A 24 -11.74 5.86 11.08
CA GLN A 24 -11.10 6.89 10.26
C GLN A 24 -9.74 6.35 9.78
N GLN A 25 -9.59 6.22 8.46
CA GLN A 25 -8.33 5.82 7.86
C GLN A 25 -7.27 6.93 8.03
N PRO A 26 -5.97 6.58 8.11
CA PRO A 26 -4.90 7.58 8.17
C PRO A 26 -4.92 8.50 6.95
N ASP A 27 -4.65 9.79 7.17
CA ASP A 27 -4.45 10.74 6.08
C ASP A 27 -3.16 10.38 5.31
N LEU A 28 -3.33 10.03 4.04
CA LEU A 28 -2.22 9.57 3.19
C LEU A 28 -1.19 10.66 2.92
N LYS A 29 -1.57 11.94 2.86
CA LYS A 29 -0.62 13.05 2.66
C LYS A 29 0.29 13.20 3.88
N ILE A 30 -0.29 13.09 5.08
CA ILE A 30 0.48 13.10 6.32
C ILE A 30 1.40 11.87 6.36
N LEU A 31 0.86 10.70 6.03
CA LEU A 31 1.60 9.44 6.07
C LEU A 31 2.81 9.46 5.11
N ARG A 32 2.64 9.92 3.87
CA ARG A 32 3.74 10.10 2.90
C ARG A 32 4.86 10.98 3.44
N LYS A 33 4.51 12.12 4.06
CA LYS A 33 5.50 13.02 4.69
C LYS A 33 6.27 12.32 5.81
N GLN A 34 5.57 11.58 6.66
CA GLN A 34 6.21 10.82 7.74
C GLN A 34 7.08 9.68 7.22
N MET A 35 6.69 9.03 6.12
CA MET A 35 7.50 8.01 5.45
C MET A 35 8.83 8.57 4.97
N VAL A 36 8.86 9.77 4.36
CA VAL A 36 10.11 10.44 3.96
C VAL A 36 11.06 10.61 5.16
N VAL A 37 10.54 11.01 6.31
CA VAL A 37 11.34 11.13 7.54
C VAL A 37 11.78 9.75 8.08
N ALA A 38 10.92 8.74 7.99
CA ALA A 38 11.20 7.38 8.44
C ALA A 38 12.35 6.73 7.67
N VAL A 39 12.56 7.09 6.40
CA VAL A 39 13.69 6.60 5.58
C VAL A 39 15.02 6.86 6.29
N GLU A 40 15.17 7.99 6.99
CA GLU A 40 16.41 8.39 7.66
C GLU A 40 16.37 8.20 9.19
N LYS A 41 15.20 8.19 9.82
CA LYS A 41 15.06 8.12 11.29
C LYS A 41 14.40 6.81 11.74
N SER A 42 15.18 5.97 12.42
CA SER A 42 14.70 4.71 13.02
C SER A 42 13.57 4.93 14.04
N GLN A 43 13.66 5.97 14.87
CA GLN A 43 12.62 6.32 15.83
C GLN A 43 11.27 6.64 15.17
N THR A 44 11.29 7.35 14.03
CA THR A 44 10.08 7.63 13.26
C THR A 44 9.53 6.36 12.63
N THR A 45 10.40 5.50 12.08
CA THR A 45 10.01 4.18 11.56
C THR A 45 9.27 3.37 12.62
N ASP A 46 9.84 3.27 13.83
CA ASP A 46 9.29 2.45 14.90
C ASP A 46 7.97 3.01 15.45
N SER A 47 7.90 4.32 15.65
CA SER A 47 6.69 4.98 16.16
C SER A 47 5.54 4.87 15.15
N LEU A 48 5.83 5.11 13.87
CA LEU A 48 4.83 5.03 12.81
C LEU A 48 4.37 3.59 12.58
N TYR A 49 5.30 2.62 12.59
CA TYR A 49 4.95 1.20 12.51
C TYR A 49 4.00 0.80 13.63
N LYS A 50 4.32 1.17 14.89
CA LYS A 50 3.44 0.87 16.04
C LYS A 50 2.06 1.48 15.88
N SER A 51 1.98 2.73 15.42
CA SER A 51 0.72 3.44 15.23
C SER A 51 -0.16 2.83 14.14
N LEU A 52 0.42 2.45 13.00
CA LEU A 52 -0.36 1.82 11.92
C LEU A 52 -0.71 0.36 12.25
N TYR A 53 0.21 -0.37 12.89
CA TYR A 53 -0.01 -1.77 13.23
C TYR A 53 -1.12 -1.97 14.28
N SER A 54 -1.33 -0.99 15.17
CA SER A 54 -2.38 -1.03 16.19
C SER A 54 -3.79 -0.69 15.67
N LEU A 55 -3.93 -0.24 14.42
CA LEU A 55 -5.24 0.03 13.82
C LEU A 55 -6.09 -1.25 13.79
N LYS A 56 -7.36 -1.16 14.22
CA LYS A 56 -8.29 -2.30 14.22
C LYS A 56 -8.58 -2.77 12.79
N GLU A 57 -8.80 -1.83 11.89
CA GLU A 57 -9.07 -2.08 10.47
C GLU A 57 -7.93 -1.51 9.62
N LYS A 58 -7.47 -2.29 8.65
CA LYS A 58 -6.38 -1.93 7.74
C LYS A 58 -6.77 -2.32 6.32
N ASN A 59 -6.82 -1.35 5.41
CA ASN A 59 -7.02 -1.60 3.99
C ASN A 59 -5.67 -1.94 3.30
N GLY A 60 -5.74 -2.26 2.00
CA GLY A 60 -4.56 -2.64 1.20
C GLY A 60 -3.43 -1.61 1.28
N ILE A 61 -3.72 -0.33 1.06
CA ILE A 61 -2.72 0.74 1.12
C ILE A 61 -2.09 0.88 2.51
N THR A 62 -2.88 0.80 3.60
CA THR A 62 -2.37 0.85 4.98
C THR A 62 -1.41 -0.32 5.26
N ASN A 63 -1.77 -1.53 4.83
CA ASN A 63 -0.87 -2.69 4.92
C ASN A 63 0.39 -2.50 4.07
N GLY A 64 0.29 -1.83 2.91
CA GLY A 64 1.44 -1.41 2.12
C GLY A 64 2.41 -0.51 2.87
N PHE A 65 1.90 0.51 3.55
CA PHE A 65 2.74 1.39 4.39
C PHE A 65 3.39 0.64 5.56
N ILE A 66 2.66 -0.28 6.20
CA ILE A 66 3.22 -1.14 7.25
C ILE A 66 4.34 -2.03 6.67
N ALA A 67 4.15 -2.58 5.47
CA ALA A 67 5.16 -3.38 4.79
C ALA A 67 6.41 -2.54 4.48
N ALA A 68 6.24 -1.33 3.94
CA ALA A 68 7.33 -0.40 3.71
C ALA A 68 8.10 -0.07 5.00
N LEU A 69 7.40 0.11 6.13
CA LEU A 69 8.02 0.33 7.44
C LEU A 69 8.79 -0.89 7.93
N LEU A 70 8.34 -2.11 7.65
CA LEU A 70 9.13 -3.33 7.92
C LEU A 70 10.44 -3.31 7.11
N ALA A 71 10.41 -2.93 5.84
CA ALA A 71 11.64 -2.78 5.05
C ALA A 71 12.56 -1.69 5.62
N LEU A 72 12.02 -0.57 6.11
CA LEU A 72 12.80 0.46 6.80
C LEU A 72 13.39 -0.06 8.13
N LYS A 73 12.67 -0.91 8.88
CA LYS A 73 13.25 -1.60 10.03
C LYS A 73 14.42 -2.51 9.62
N ALA A 74 14.39 -3.13 8.44
CA ALA A 74 15.54 -3.85 7.90
C ALA A 74 16.70 -2.88 7.55
N LYS A 75 16.42 -1.73 6.93
CA LYS A 75 17.44 -0.69 6.66
C LYS A 75 18.16 -0.31 7.97
N HIS A 76 17.40 -0.01 9.01
CA HIS A 76 17.91 0.49 10.30
C HIS A 76 18.48 -0.59 11.25
N ALA A 77 18.19 -1.87 11.03
CA ALA A 77 18.67 -2.93 11.92
C ALA A 77 20.20 -3.11 11.81
N TRP A 78 20.86 -3.33 12.95
CA TRP A 78 22.30 -3.60 13.01
C TRP A 78 22.66 -5.02 12.54
N ASN A 79 21.94 -6.04 13.02
CA ASN A 79 22.31 -7.44 12.80
C ASN A 79 21.63 -8.04 11.53
N PRO A 80 22.34 -8.88 10.75
CA PRO A 80 21.82 -9.46 9.51
C PRO A 80 20.56 -10.33 9.68
N TYR A 81 20.45 -11.04 10.80
CA TYR A 81 19.30 -11.89 11.08
C TYR A 81 17.99 -11.08 11.16
N SER A 82 17.99 -9.98 11.92
CA SER A 82 16.86 -9.06 12.00
C SER A 82 16.58 -8.40 10.66
N LYS A 83 17.60 -7.98 9.90
CA LYS A 83 17.40 -7.44 8.53
C LYS A 83 16.62 -8.43 7.67
N LEU A 84 17.07 -9.68 7.63
CA LEU A 84 16.44 -10.74 6.84
C LEU A 84 15.02 -11.06 7.32
N LYS A 85 14.80 -11.10 8.63
CA LYS A 85 13.46 -11.30 9.20
C LYS A 85 12.50 -10.18 8.79
N TYR A 86 12.93 -8.92 8.91
CA TYR A 86 12.11 -7.77 8.58
C TYR A 86 11.78 -7.69 7.09
N ILE A 87 12.75 -7.90 6.21
CA ILE A 87 12.50 -7.88 4.76
C ILE A 87 11.57 -9.03 4.32
N LYS A 88 11.73 -10.25 4.89
CA LYS A 88 10.80 -11.37 4.62
C LYS A 88 9.36 -11.04 5.05
N ASN A 89 9.20 -10.37 6.18
CA ASN A 89 7.88 -9.94 6.66
C ASN A 89 7.29 -8.82 5.80
N SER A 90 8.12 -7.86 5.38
CA SER A 90 7.74 -6.82 4.41
C SER A 90 7.19 -7.45 3.13
N GLU A 91 7.95 -8.35 2.52
CA GLU A 91 7.58 -9.08 1.31
C GLU A 91 6.26 -9.84 1.43
N LYS A 92 6.08 -10.56 2.54
CA LYS A 92 4.83 -11.28 2.82
C LYS A 92 3.65 -10.32 2.90
N LEU A 93 3.81 -9.20 3.61
CA LEU A 93 2.73 -8.24 3.80
C LEU A 93 2.41 -7.46 2.52
N PHE A 94 3.40 -7.12 1.70
CA PHE A 94 3.14 -6.53 0.38
C PHE A 94 2.35 -7.46 -0.52
N ARG A 95 2.68 -8.76 -0.59
CA ARG A 95 1.87 -9.72 -1.38
C ARG A 95 0.41 -9.74 -0.93
N GLN A 96 0.17 -9.70 0.38
CA GLN A 96 -1.19 -9.63 0.93
C GLN A 96 -1.88 -8.30 0.59
N ALA A 97 -1.17 -7.19 0.72
CA ALA A 97 -1.69 -5.86 0.41
C ALA A 97 -2.05 -5.74 -1.07
N VAL A 98 -1.16 -6.17 -1.98
CA VAL A 98 -1.38 -6.13 -3.43
C VAL A 98 -2.53 -7.07 -3.81
N ALA A 99 -2.65 -8.25 -3.20
CA ALA A 99 -3.81 -9.11 -3.42
C ALA A 99 -5.14 -8.45 -3.01
N ALA A 100 -5.13 -7.59 -1.99
CA ALA A 100 -6.31 -6.88 -1.52
C ALA A 100 -6.65 -5.61 -2.35
N ASP A 101 -5.65 -4.99 -2.96
CA ASP A 101 -5.80 -3.78 -3.78
C ASP A 101 -4.88 -3.84 -5.02
N PRO A 102 -5.21 -4.70 -6.00
CA PRO A 102 -4.27 -5.13 -7.05
C PRO A 102 -3.96 -4.07 -8.10
N HIS A 103 -4.70 -2.96 -8.16
CA HIS A 103 -4.53 -1.92 -9.17
C HIS A 103 -4.10 -0.58 -8.56
N ASN A 104 -3.67 -0.58 -7.30
CA ASN A 104 -3.15 0.61 -6.66
C ASN A 104 -1.66 0.80 -6.99
N ILE A 105 -1.38 1.79 -7.83
CA ILE A 105 -0.03 2.07 -8.32
C ILE A 105 0.93 2.52 -7.21
N GLU A 106 0.43 3.19 -6.17
CA GLU A 106 1.27 3.61 -5.03
C GLU A 106 1.73 2.41 -4.22
N LEU A 107 0.83 1.45 -4.01
CA LEU A 107 1.14 0.21 -3.31
C LEU A 107 2.18 -0.63 -4.06
N ARG A 108 1.98 -0.82 -5.37
CA ARG A 108 2.93 -1.53 -6.23
C ARG A 108 4.27 -0.81 -6.32
N PHE A 109 4.25 0.51 -6.41
CA PHE A 109 5.46 1.31 -6.39
C PHE A 109 6.27 1.12 -5.11
N MET A 110 5.62 1.11 -3.94
CA MET A 110 6.31 0.86 -2.67
C MET A 110 7.03 -0.50 -2.70
N ARG A 111 6.35 -1.57 -3.12
CA ARG A 111 6.97 -2.90 -3.29
C ARG A 111 8.14 -2.85 -4.27
N PHE A 112 7.91 -2.34 -5.48
CA PHE A 112 8.92 -2.18 -6.53
C PHE A 112 10.18 -1.47 -6.01
N SER A 113 10.03 -0.35 -5.31
CA SER A 113 11.16 0.45 -4.81
C SER A 113 12.04 -0.31 -3.81
N ILE A 114 11.41 -1.15 -2.98
CA ILE A 114 12.08 -1.95 -1.95
C ILE A 114 12.79 -3.13 -2.59
N GLU A 115 12.10 -3.85 -3.48
CA GLU A 115 12.68 -4.95 -4.27
C GLU A 115 13.86 -4.47 -5.13
N HIS A 116 13.75 -3.28 -5.72
CA HIS A 116 14.79 -2.67 -6.54
C HIS A 116 16.05 -2.36 -5.73
N SER A 117 15.86 -1.95 -4.47
CA SER A 117 16.93 -1.58 -3.55
C SER A 117 17.56 -2.79 -2.84
N ALA A 118 16.91 -3.96 -2.88
CA ALA A 118 17.39 -5.17 -2.24
C ALA A 118 18.54 -5.82 -3.06
N PRO A 119 19.58 -6.34 -2.41
CA PRO A 119 20.63 -7.09 -3.09
C PRO A 119 20.07 -8.30 -3.85
N SER A 120 20.44 -8.44 -5.13
CA SER A 120 19.88 -9.45 -6.04
C SER A 120 20.05 -10.90 -5.55
N PHE A 121 21.16 -11.20 -4.87
CA PHE A 121 21.45 -12.54 -4.34
C PHE A 121 20.46 -13.02 -3.27
N LEU A 122 19.64 -12.12 -2.69
CA LEU A 122 18.60 -12.48 -1.73
C LEU A 122 17.29 -12.94 -2.40
N GLY A 123 17.11 -12.69 -3.69
CA GLY A 123 15.95 -13.16 -4.46
C GLY A 123 14.62 -12.46 -4.14
N PHE A 124 14.66 -11.23 -3.61
CA PHE A 124 13.49 -10.37 -3.36
C PHE A 124 13.15 -9.45 -4.53
N ASN A 125 13.41 -9.85 -5.77
CA ASN A 125 13.25 -9.02 -6.96
C ASN A 125 12.27 -9.64 -7.98
N LYS A 126 11.37 -10.49 -7.49
CA LYS A 126 10.50 -11.34 -8.31
C LYS A 126 9.30 -10.59 -8.85
N GLU A 127 8.89 -9.51 -8.19
CA GLU A 127 7.68 -8.77 -8.54
C GLU A 127 7.98 -7.51 -9.35
N LEU A 128 9.26 -7.13 -9.51
CA LEU A 128 9.68 -5.93 -10.24
C LEU A 128 9.02 -5.77 -11.62
N VAL A 129 8.96 -6.85 -12.40
CA VAL A 129 8.36 -6.83 -13.76
C VAL A 129 6.85 -6.68 -13.67
N ALA A 130 6.21 -7.51 -12.84
CA ALA A 130 4.75 -7.47 -12.67
C ALA A 130 4.26 -6.12 -12.13
N ASP A 131 5.03 -5.49 -11.24
CA ASP A 131 4.69 -4.17 -10.70
C ASP A 131 4.87 -3.06 -11.73
N SER A 132 5.97 -3.03 -12.49
CA SER A 132 6.14 -1.99 -13.50
C SER A 132 5.11 -2.11 -14.62
N GLU A 133 4.78 -3.32 -15.05
CA GLU A 133 3.77 -3.58 -16.08
C GLU A 133 2.36 -3.15 -15.63
N ASP A 134 1.93 -3.54 -14.43
CA ASP A 134 0.60 -3.13 -13.94
C ASP A 134 0.55 -1.63 -13.68
N ILE A 135 1.61 -1.01 -13.12
CA ILE A 135 1.65 0.45 -12.95
C ILE A 135 1.43 1.15 -14.29
N ILE A 136 2.15 0.75 -15.35
CA ILE A 136 1.99 1.34 -16.69
C ILE A 136 0.57 1.12 -17.22
N ALA A 137 0.04 -0.10 -17.10
CA ALA A 137 -1.32 -0.42 -17.54
C ALA A 137 -2.41 0.39 -16.82
N GLN A 138 -2.20 0.72 -15.53
CA GLN A 138 -3.13 1.56 -14.78
C GLN A 138 -2.99 3.04 -15.12
N LEU A 139 -1.78 3.52 -15.43
CA LEU A 139 -1.57 4.88 -15.95
C LEU A 139 -2.32 5.09 -17.28
N ASP A 140 -2.27 4.12 -18.20
CA ASP A 140 -3.03 4.16 -19.46
C ASP A 140 -4.55 4.26 -19.21
N LYS A 141 -5.04 3.58 -18.18
CA LYS A 141 -6.44 3.61 -17.75
C LYS A 141 -6.80 4.84 -16.91
N LYS A 142 -5.84 5.73 -16.62
CA LYS A 142 -5.97 6.85 -15.67
C LYS A 142 -6.47 6.40 -14.29
N ASN A 143 -6.13 5.18 -13.89
CA ASN A 143 -6.42 4.63 -12.58
C ASN A 143 -5.20 4.81 -11.68
N PHE A 144 -5.24 5.80 -10.80
CA PHE A 144 -4.10 6.12 -9.93
C PHE A 144 -4.19 5.46 -8.54
N GLY A 145 -5.23 4.69 -8.26
CA GLY A 145 -5.49 4.15 -6.92
C GLY A 145 -5.51 5.28 -5.88
N THR A 146 -4.55 5.26 -4.95
CA THR A 146 -4.40 6.31 -3.93
C THR A 146 -3.41 7.41 -4.30
N ALA A 147 -2.64 7.26 -5.37
CA ALA A 147 -1.66 8.25 -5.80
C ALA A 147 -2.37 9.53 -6.26
N ASP A 148 -1.98 10.66 -5.67
CA ASP A 148 -2.32 11.97 -6.22
C ASP A 148 -1.37 12.32 -7.38
N LYS A 149 -1.61 13.45 -8.03
CA LYS A 149 -0.82 13.94 -9.17
C LYS A 149 0.69 13.94 -8.88
N ASP A 150 1.08 14.49 -7.73
CA ASP A 150 2.49 14.59 -7.33
C ASP A 150 3.11 13.20 -7.09
N MET A 151 2.35 12.31 -6.45
CA MET A 151 2.78 10.93 -6.23
C MET A 151 2.91 10.18 -7.56
N ALA A 152 1.97 10.32 -8.49
CA ALA A 152 2.04 9.71 -9.82
C ALA A 152 3.29 10.18 -10.58
N ILE A 153 3.59 11.47 -10.56
CA ILE A 153 4.81 12.04 -11.16
C ILE A 153 6.06 11.43 -10.51
N ALA A 154 6.09 11.30 -9.18
CA ALA A 154 7.22 10.70 -8.46
C ALA A 154 7.43 9.22 -8.83
N ILE A 155 6.35 8.46 -8.93
CA ILE A 155 6.37 7.05 -9.35
C ILE A 155 6.96 6.93 -10.77
N ILE A 156 6.45 7.71 -11.73
CA ILE A 156 6.90 7.68 -13.12
C ILE A 156 8.40 8.00 -13.22
N LYS A 157 8.84 9.09 -12.58
CA LYS A 157 10.27 9.48 -12.56
C LYS A 157 11.14 8.39 -11.97
N TYR A 158 10.71 7.75 -10.88
CA TYR A 158 11.46 6.67 -10.27
C TYR A 158 11.56 5.44 -11.19
N LEU A 159 10.47 5.03 -11.84
CA LEU A 159 10.47 3.89 -12.77
C LEU A 159 11.46 4.11 -13.92
N ILE A 160 11.49 5.32 -14.51
CA ILE A 160 12.44 5.70 -15.55
C ILE A 160 13.89 5.65 -15.01
N HIS A 161 14.16 6.28 -13.86
CA HIS A 161 15.50 6.33 -13.27
C HIS A 161 16.03 4.98 -12.79
N SER A 162 15.14 4.04 -12.45
CA SER A 162 15.50 2.70 -11.97
C SER A 162 16.23 1.85 -13.01
N LYS A 163 16.15 2.21 -14.30
CA LYS A 163 16.69 1.43 -15.44
C LYS A 163 16.18 -0.01 -15.51
N ARG A 164 15.00 -0.28 -14.94
CA ARG A 164 14.33 -1.60 -14.99
C ARG A 164 13.28 -1.70 -16.10
N CYS A 165 12.81 -0.57 -16.62
CA CYS A 165 11.83 -0.52 -17.70
C CYS A 165 12.50 -0.62 -19.07
N THR A 166 11.84 -1.27 -20.02
CA THR A 166 12.26 -1.35 -21.42
C THR A 166 12.20 0.03 -22.11
N PRO A 167 12.87 0.24 -23.27
CA PRO A 167 12.76 1.49 -24.03
C PRO A 167 11.31 1.85 -24.36
N ALA A 168 10.50 0.90 -24.82
CA ALA A 168 9.08 1.11 -25.13
C ALA A 168 8.27 1.52 -23.88
N GLN A 169 8.52 0.88 -22.73
CA GLN A 169 7.90 1.29 -21.47
C GLN A 169 8.32 2.70 -21.05
N ASN A 170 9.59 3.09 -21.25
CA ASN A 170 10.05 4.44 -20.94
C ASN A 170 9.41 5.49 -21.86
N GLU A 171 9.13 5.18 -23.13
CA GLU A 171 8.37 6.08 -24.01
C GLU A 171 6.96 6.33 -23.50
N VAL A 172 6.25 5.26 -23.10
CA VAL A 172 4.91 5.36 -22.50
C VAL A 172 4.94 6.17 -21.20
N LEU A 173 5.90 5.91 -20.32
CA LEU A 173 6.09 6.64 -19.06
C LEU A 173 6.38 8.13 -19.29
N ASN A 174 7.21 8.48 -20.27
CA ASN A 174 7.50 9.88 -20.61
C ASN A 174 6.28 10.61 -21.17
N LYS A 175 5.43 9.93 -21.94
CA LYS A 175 4.16 10.49 -22.40
C LYS A 175 3.25 10.83 -21.22
N HIS A 176 3.04 9.89 -20.30
CA HIS A 176 2.26 10.12 -19.08
C HIS A 176 2.85 11.24 -18.21
N LEU A 177 4.18 11.32 -18.13
CA LEU A 177 4.85 12.40 -17.41
C LEU A 177 4.52 13.76 -18.01
N ALA A 178 4.58 13.91 -19.33
CA ALA A 178 4.26 15.15 -20.03
C ALA A 178 2.78 15.55 -19.88
N GLU A 179 1.86 14.58 -19.83
CA GLU A 179 0.43 14.85 -19.60
C GLU A 179 0.14 15.34 -18.16
N LEU A 180 0.97 14.96 -17.20
CA LEU A 180 0.83 15.35 -15.80
C LEU A 180 1.60 16.63 -15.46
N THR A 181 2.57 17.08 -16.25
CA THR A 181 3.31 18.34 -15.98
C THR A 181 2.66 19.53 -16.65
#